data_AF-A0A7G9YG03-F1
#
_entry.id   AF-A0A7G9YG03-F1
#
_cell.length_a   1.000
_cell.length_b   1.000
_cell.length_c   1.000
_cell.angle_alpha   90.00
_cell.angle_beta   90.00
_cell.angle_gamma   90.00
#
_symmetry.space_group_name_H-M   'P 1'
#
loop_
_entity.id
_entity.type
_entity.pdbx_description
1 polymer ?
#
loop_
_entity_poly.entity_id
_entity_poly.type
_entity_poly.pdbx_seq_one_letter_code
_entity_poly.pdbx_strand_id
1 'polypeptide(L)'
;MAVKWLNKIIGKQNQQKPRTADTVAFRDLGDRVSDRTRAELGGFFESAAQIFAEIEDAKEKLIRDIKSLKVADPPELPSRVLRVGFAARDSMIKQLNVMIDRISTPAMDYPDIMEFCKSVDIALDATIEKSAKSHHRAKYLFPKEVGAVFTDIRSIKISLAKLRDLLDRESAKIKGFDEITETIQRIDDINRDIVTGNSNIKKNSSKTDEIKREISDYTAKLEQLSQSKEWSSFVELEDRLKEREMEANNIENNMLELFIPLNKALNRMKKQSESGRYTLSKKQKELLDVCLENPISADVADVNDFLIEMLQVVESGALGLKDKKRDKIVDQIDQIMDSFAPKKERYDTLKSETYEIEHQISDLTISKTKTALERQLAEKNREITQIDEELGNLEEELKMRSIKLEDLKAELSDAVNLIEPVQIVFD
;
A
#
# COMPACT_ATOMS: atom_id res chain seq x y z
N MET A 1 -28.38 11.03 -23.02
CA MET A 1 -29.19 12.26 -23.22
C MET A 1 -29.11 13.13 -21.96
N ALA A 2 -27.94 13.72 -21.66
CA ALA A 2 -27.73 14.50 -20.43
C ALA A 2 -26.53 15.48 -20.56
N VAL A 3 -26.53 16.39 -21.53
CA VAL A 3 -25.50 17.46 -21.63
C VAL A 3 -26.10 18.78 -22.16
N LYS A 4 -27.28 19.18 -21.67
CA LYS A 4 -27.90 20.46 -22.06
C LYS A 4 -28.11 21.46 -20.91
N TRP A 5 -27.87 21.07 -19.66
CA TRP A 5 -28.17 21.94 -18.52
C TRP A 5 -26.99 22.81 -18.04
N LEU A 6 -25.75 22.40 -18.31
CA LEU A 6 -24.55 23.14 -17.88
C LEU A 6 -24.28 24.42 -18.70
N ASN A 7 -24.79 24.53 -19.92
CA ASN A 7 -24.58 25.72 -20.77
C ASN A 7 -25.45 26.93 -20.40
N LYS A 8 -26.26 26.85 -19.34
CA LYS A 8 -27.21 27.92 -18.99
C LYS A 8 -26.84 28.72 -17.73
N ILE A 9 -25.81 28.31 -16.99
CA ILE A 9 -25.36 28.99 -15.75
C ILE A 9 -24.20 29.98 -16.02
N ILE A 10 -23.50 29.86 -17.15
CA ILE A 10 -22.33 30.70 -17.49
C ILE A 10 -22.72 31.91 -18.37
N GLY A 11 -24.02 32.15 -18.55
CA GLY A 11 -24.53 33.19 -19.44
C GLY A 11 -24.94 34.47 -18.72
N LYS A 12 -24.00 35.42 -18.61
CA LYS A 12 -24.17 36.89 -18.39
C LYS A 12 -23.71 37.42 -17.04
N GLN A 13 -22.46 37.89 -16.98
CA GLN A 13 -22.19 39.26 -16.52
C GLN A 13 -20.81 39.78 -16.96
N ASN A 14 -20.83 41.06 -17.38
CA ASN A 14 -19.72 41.99 -17.61
C ASN A 14 -18.86 41.82 -18.87
N GLN A 15 -19.32 42.51 -19.92
CA GLN A 15 -18.50 43.01 -21.01
C GLN A 15 -17.53 44.10 -20.49
N GLN A 16 -16.31 43.71 -20.17
CA GLN A 16 -15.14 44.57 -20.37
C GLN A 16 -14.37 44.01 -21.57
N LYS A 17 -14.09 44.86 -22.56
CA LYS A 17 -13.28 44.54 -23.74
C LYS A 17 -11.97 43.85 -23.29
N PRO A 18 -11.67 42.62 -23.73
CA PRO A 18 -10.37 42.02 -23.43
C PRO A 18 -9.30 42.75 -24.24
N ARG A 19 -8.26 43.24 -23.54
CA ARG A 19 -6.93 43.34 -24.14
C ARG A 19 -6.60 41.94 -24.65
N THR A 20 -6.18 41.80 -25.90
CA THR A 20 -5.75 40.53 -26.47
C THR A 20 -4.65 39.96 -25.59
N ALA A 21 -4.99 39.00 -24.73
CA ALA A 21 -4.02 38.26 -23.93
C ALA A 21 -3.25 37.38 -24.91
N ASP A 22 -1.93 37.47 -24.89
CA ASP A 22 -1.09 36.57 -25.67
C ASP A 22 -1.35 35.14 -25.20
N THR A 23 -1.71 34.25 -26.14
CA THR A 23 -1.96 32.83 -25.86
C THR A 23 -0.64 32.06 -25.88
N VAL A 24 -0.41 31.18 -24.90
CA VAL A 24 0.81 30.37 -24.78
C VAL A 24 0.44 28.91 -24.59
N ALA A 25 1.05 28.00 -25.36
CA ALA A 25 0.90 26.58 -25.15
C ALA A 25 1.67 26.14 -23.89
N PHE A 26 1.10 25.25 -23.09
CA PHE A 26 1.72 24.78 -21.85
C PHE A 26 3.13 24.20 -22.06
N ARG A 27 3.36 23.49 -23.18
CA ARG A 27 4.67 22.92 -23.51
C ARG A 27 5.78 23.97 -23.67
N ASP A 28 5.40 25.15 -24.15
CA ASP A 28 6.34 26.26 -24.40
C ASP A 28 6.49 27.15 -23.16
N LEU A 29 5.68 26.91 -22.11
CA LEU A 29 5.64 27.76 -20.93
C LEU A 29 6.92 27.69 -20.11
N GLY A 30 7.55 26.51 -19.99
CA GLY A 30 8.82 26.36 -19.27
C GLY A 30 9.95 27.19 -19.89
N ASP A 31 10.09 27.14 -21.22
CA ASP A 31 11.07 27.94 -21.95
C ASP A 31 10.76 29.43 -21.83
N ARG A 32 9.48 29.82 -21.95
CA ARG A 32 9.06 31.22 -21.82
C ARG A 32 9.31 31.77 -20.41
N VAL A 33 9.02 30.99 -19.37
CA VAL A 33 9.32 31.36 -17.97
C VAL A 33 10.82 31.54 -17.81
N SER A 34 11.64 30.61 -18.30
CA SER A 34 13.10 30.68 -18.22
C SER A 34 13.68 31.93 -18.93
N ASP A 35 13.20 32.22 -20.14
CA ASP A 35 13.61 33.41 -20.89
C ASP A 35 13.15 34.70 -20.21
N ARG A 36 11.94 34.70 -19.63
CA ARG A 36 11.45 35.84 -18.86
C ARG A 36 12.23 36.06 -17.57
N THR A 37 12.56 34.99 -16.84
CA THR A 37 13.44 35.05 -15.66
C THR A 37 14.77 35.67 -16.04
N ARG A 38 15.38 35.26 -17.16
CA ARG A 38 16.63 35.85 -17.66
C ARG A 38 16.49 37.33 -18.03
N ALA A 39 15.38 37.71 -18.66
CA ALA A 39 15.14 39.10 -19.04
C ALA A 39 14.91 40.02 -17.84
N GLU A 40 14.07 39.60 -16.88
CA GLU A 40 13.74 40.36 -15.67
C GLU A 40 14.92 40.44 -14.71
N LEU A 41 15.73 39.38 -14.62
CA LEU A 41 16.93 39.35 -13.77
C LEU A 41 18.20 39.80 -14.50
N GLY A 42 18.14 40.16 -15.79
CA GLY A 42 19.30 40.63 -16.54
C GLY A 42 19.98 41.82 -15.86
N GLY A 43 19.18 42.82 -15.48
CA GLY A 43 19.67 43.98 -14.72
C GLY A 43 20.18 43.64 -13.32
N PHE A 44 19.65 42.59 -12.68
CA PHE A 44 20.16 42.06 -11.43
C PHE A 44 21.57 41.49 -11.61
N PHE A 45 21.79 40.62 -12.62
CA PHE A 45 23.10 40.01 -12.86
C PHE A 45 24.14 41.04 -13.31
N GLU A 46 23.77 42.03 -14.12
CA GLU A 46 24.65 43.16 -14.46
C GLU A 46 25.05 43.96 -13.21
N SER A 47 24.09 44.27 -12.35
CA SER A 47 24.35 44.99 -11.09
C SER A 47 25.22 44.17 -10.13
N ALA A 48 24.98 42.86 -10.03
CA ALA A 48 25.78 41.95 -9.23
C ALA A 48 27.22 41.88 -9.77
N ALA A 49 27.42 41.76 -11.09
CA ALA A 49 28.74 41.76 -11.71
C ALA A 49 29.52 43.05 -11.40
N GLN A 50 28.84 44.19 -11.45
CA GLN A 50 29.45 45.47 -11.10
C GLN A 50 29.87 45.52 -9.62
N ILE A 51 29.04 45.00 -8.71
CA ILE A 51 29.38 44.92 -7.28
C ILE A 51 30.53 43.95 -7.04
N PHE A 52 30.59 42.82 -7.74
CA PHE A 52 31.74 41.90 -7.66
C PHE A 52 33.04 42.56 -8.15
N ALA A 53 32.98 43.37 -9.20
CA ALA A 53 34.13 44.16 -9.65
C ALA A 53 34.59 45.18 -8.58
N GLU A 54 33.65 45.83 -7.87
CA GLU A 54 33.98 46.70 -6.72
C GLU A 54 34.66 45.91 -5.59
N ILE A 55 34.17 44.70 -5.28
CA ILE A 55 34.73 43.83 -4.25
C ILE A 55 36.15 43.39 -4.62
N GLU A 56 36.38 42.98 -5.87
CA GLU A 56 37.70 42.57 -6.33
C GLU A 56 38.70 43.75 -6.35
N ASP A 57 38.31 44.95 -6.79
CA ASP A 57 39.19 46.14 -6.70
C ASP A 57 39.53 46.49 -5.23
N ALA A 58 38.54 46.42 -4.32
CA ALA A 58 38.76 46.64 -2.90
C ALA A 58 39.67 45.56 -2.28
N LYS A 59 39.53 44.29 -2.70
CA LYS A 59 40.41 43.18 -2.31
C LYS A 59 41.82 43.38 -2.82
N GLU A 60 42.01 43.84 -4.05
CA GLU A 60 43.35 44.14 -4.58
C GLU A 60 44.02 45.29 -3.83
N LYS A 61 43.27 46.36 -3.50
CA LYS A 61 43.75 47.45 -2.64
C LYS A 61 44.18 46.93 -1.27
N LEU A 62 43.34 46.10 -0.65
CA LEU A 62 43.65 45.46 0.64
C LEU A 62 44.93 44.64 0.58
N ILE A 63 45.15 43.85 -0.49
CA ILE A 63 46.38 43.09 -0.68
C ILE A 63 47.61 44.01 -0.79
N ARG A 64 47.49 45.15 -1.48
CA ARG A 64 48.57 46.15 -1.59
C ARG A 64 48.86 46.81 -0.24
N ASP A 65 47.84 47.20 0.49
CA ASP A 65 47.98 47.88 1.79
C ASP A 65 48.48 46.93 2.89
N ILE A 66 48.14 45.65 2.83
CA ILE A 66 48.75 44.60 3.67
C ILE A 66 50.25 44.47 3.38
N LYS A 67 50.66 44.50 2.11
CA LYS A 67 52.09 44.47 1.74
C LYS A 67 52.82 45.70 2.27
N SER A 68 52.21 46.88 2.16
CA SER A 68 52.73 48.13 2.71
C SER A 68 52.89 48.05 4.25
N LEU A 69 51.85 47.61 4.96
CA LEU A 69 51.87 47.40 6.40
C LEU A 69 53.02 46.47 6.83
N LYS A 70 53.26 45.39 6.07
CA LYS A 70 54.31 44.40 6.36
C LYS A 70 55.73 45.00 6.36
N VAL A 71 56.00 45.99 5.51
CA VAL A 71 57.32 46.60 5.34
C VAL A 71 57.46 47.97 6.02
N ALA A 72 56.40 48.46 6.67
CA ALA A 72 56.40 49.75 7.33
C ALA A 72 57.34 49.78 8.54
N ASP A 73 58.05 50.90 8.68
CA ASP A 73 58.96 51.18 9.80
C ASP A 73 58.24 51.90 10.93
N PRO A 74 58.39 51.46 12.19
CA PRO A 74 57.78 52.12 13.34
C PRO A 74 58.59 53.36 13.77
N PRO A 75 57.98 54.30 14.51
CA PRO A 75 58.72 55.36 15.19
C PRO A 75 59.68 54.79 16.25
N GLU A 76 60.73 55.55 16.58
CA GLU A 76 61.69 55.17 17.63
C GLU A 76 61.00 55.05 18.99
N LEU A 77 60.96 53.83 19.54
CA LEU A 77 60.26 53.48 20.77
C LEU A 77 61.01 52.37 21.54
N PRO A 78 60.69 52.15 22.83
CA PRO A 78 61.30 51.08 23.63
C PRO A 78 61.13 49.69 22.99
N SER A 79 62.19 48.87 23.05
CA SER A 79 62.25 47.54 22.41
C SER A 79 61.08 46.61 22.76
N ARG A 80 60.56 46.69 23.99
CA ARG A 80 59.40 45.91 24.45
C ARG A 80 58.11 46.31 23.71
N VAL A 81 57.93 47.60 23.43
CA VAL A 81 56.75 48.14 22.71
C VAL A 81 56.81 47.74 21.24
N LEU A 82 57.99 47.90 20.62
CA LEU A 82 58.23 47.48 19.24
C LEU A 82 57.94 45.99 19.02
N ARG A 83 58.44 45.11 19.91
CA ARG A 83 58.21 43.65 19.81
C ARG A 83 56.73 43.29 19.85
N VAL A 84 55.96 43.91 20.76
CA VAL A 84 54.52 43.65 20.89
C VAL A 84 53.74 44.16 19.69
N GLY A 85 54.11 45.33 19.15
CA GLY A 85 53.44 45.88 17.98
C GLY A 85 53.76 45.13 16.68
N PHE A 86 54.99 44.66 16.48
CA PHE A 86 55.33 43.78 15.35
C PHE A 86 54.57 42.45 15.41
N ALA A 87 54.51 41.80 16.58
CA ALA A 87 53.74 40.56 16.74
C ALA A 87 52.23 40.79 16.47
N ALA A 88 51.70 41.94 16.89
CA ALA A 88 50.31 42.31 16.61
C ALA A 88 50.07 42.57 15.11
N ARG A 89 50.99 43.25 14.43
CA ARG A 89 50.96 43.45 12.98
C ARG A 89 50.93 42.13 12.23
N ASP A 90 51.86 41.23 12.53
CA ASP A 90 51.97 39.94 11.83
C ASP A 90 50.75 39.04 12.09
N SER A 91 50.22 39.07 13.32
CA SER A 91 48.96 38.40 13.67
C SER A 91 47.77 38.95 12.88
N MET A 92 47.69 40.27 12.71
CA MET A 92 46.62 40.92 11.94
C MET A 92 46.73 40.57 10.45
N ILE A 93 47.92 40.67 9.87
CA ILE A 93 48.18 40.28 8.46
C ILE A 93 47.77 38.83 8.21
N LYS A 94 48.12 37.91 9.11
CA LYS A 94 47.74 36.50 8.97
C LYS A 94 46.23 36.31 8.93
N GLN A 95 45.47 37.00 9.79
CA GLN A 95 44.01 36.90 9.82
C GLN A 95 43.37 37.50 8.58
N LEU A 96 43.92 38.62 8.07
CA LEU A 96 43.42 39.26 6.85
C LEU A 96 43.66 38.40 5.61
N ASN A 97 44.81 37.75 5.49
CA ASN A 97 45.08 36.85 4.36
C ASN A 97 44.10 35.67 4.32
N VAL A 98 43.79 35.06 5.47
CA VAL A 98 42.81 33.97 5.57
C VAL A 98 41.41 34.41 5.11
N MET A 99 41.06 35.68 5.32
CA MET A 99 39.79 36.25 4.86
C MET A 99 39.81 36.54 3.36
N ILE A 100 40.90 37.11 2.84
CA ILE A 100 41.09 37.37 1.41
C ILE A 100 40.96 36.09 0.59
N ASP A 101 41.52 34.97 1.06
CA ASP A 101 41.44 33.67 0.38
C ASP A 101 39.99 33.17 0.19
N ARG A 102 39.04 33.69 0.98
CA ARG A 102 37.61 33.35 0.88
C ARG A 102 36.83 34.26 -0.05
N ILE A 103 37.39 35.39 -0.46
CA ILE A 103 36.75 36.30 -1.41
C ILE A 103 37.11 35.82 -2.81
N SER A 104 36.24 35.01 -3.40
CA SER A 104 36.34 34.57 -4.80
C SER A 104 35.01 34.75 -5.49
N THR A 105 35.01 35.25 -6.72
CA THR A 105 33.78 35.44 -7.51
C THR A 105 33.10 34.08 -7.75
N PRO A 106 31.82 33.91 -7.35
CA PRO A 106 31.05 32.71 -7.58
C PRO A 106 30.57 32.60 -9.04
N ALA A 107 29.85 31.53 -9.38
CA ALA A 107 29.07 31.51 -10.61
C ALA A 107 27.98 32.60 -10.57
N MET A 108 27.63 33.13 -11.74
CA MET A 108 26.62 34.18 -11.86
C MET A 108 25.20 33.59 -11.89
N ASP A 109 24.85 32.88 -10.82
CA ASP A 109 23.52 32.40 -10.53
C ASP A 109 23.08 32.85 -9.12
N TYR A 110 21.76 32.89 -8.90
CA TYR A 110 21.22 33.44 -7.66
C TYR A 110 21.62 32.64 -6.40
N PRO A 111 21.53 31.29 -6.38
CA PRO A 111 21.97 30.49 -5.23
C PRO A 111 23.43 30.74 -4.84
N ASP A 112 24.36 30.73 -5.80
CA ASP A 112 25.78 30.87 -5.55
C ASP A 112 26.15 32.29 -5.09
N ILE A 113 25.50 33.32 -5.66
CA ILE A 113 25.67 34.71 -5.20
C ILE A 113 25.18 34.88 -3.76
N MET A 114 24.05 34.26 -3.40
CA MET A 114 23.51 34.30 -2.06
C MET A 114 24.43 33.59 -1.05
N GLU A 115 24.98 32.43 -1.40
CA GLU A 115 25.93 31.70 -0.56
C GLU A 115 27.25 32.48 -0.38
N PHE A 116 27.78 33.07 -1.46
CA PHE A 116 28.92 33.96 -1.40
C PHE A 116 28.69 35.12 -0.42
N CYS A 117 27.57 35.83 -0.56
CA CYS A 117 27.27 36.99 0.29
C CYS A 117 27.23 36.61 1.79
N LYS A 118 26.65 35.46 2.12
CA LYS A 118 26.60 34.95 3.50
C LYS A 118 27.98 34.53 4.01
N SER A 119 28.71 33.74 3.23
CA SER A 119 29.99 33.17 3.65
C SER A 119 31.07 34.23 3.85
N VAL A 120 31.14 35.22 2.96
CA VAL A 120 32.13 36.31 3.05
C VAL A 120 31.79 37.28 4.18
N ASP A 121 30.52 37.63 4.39
CA ASP A 121 30.13 38.53 5.50
C ASP A 121 30.48 37.92 6.87
N ILE A 122 30.19 36.62 7.06
CA ILE A 122 30.60 35.87 8.27
C ILE A 122 32.12 35.85 8.43
N ALA A 123 32.86 35.62 7.35
CA ALA A 123 34.33 35.59 7.38
C ALA A 123 34.91 36.97 7.73
N LEU A 124 34.32 38.04 7.23
CA LEU A 124 34.75 39.41 7.46
C LEU A 124 34.52 39.82 8.91
N ASP A 125 33.34 39.55 9.47
CA ASP A 125 33.01 39.85 10.86
C ASP A 125 33.89 39.05 11.84
N ALA A 126 34.08 37.76 11.58
CA ALA A 126 34.98 36.93 12.39
C ALA A 126 36.44 37.44 12.35
N THR A 127 36.88 38.01 11.22
CA THR A 127 38.22 38.57 11.05
C THR A 127 38.38 39.89 11.80
N ILE A 128 37.38 40.76 11.74
CA ILE A 128 37.36 42.02 12.50
C ILE A 128 37.38 41.73 14.01
N GLU A 129 36.57 40.78 14.48
CA GLU A 129 36.52 40.41 15.89
C GLU A 129 37.85 39.82 16.38
N LYS A 130 38.40 38.85 15.66
CA LYS A 130 39.69 38.19 16.01
C LYS A 130 40.89 39.14 15.93
N SER A 131 40.80 40.18 15.10
CA SER A 131 41.89 41.15 14.91
C SER A 131 41.79 42.35 15.86
N ALA A 132 40.70 42.55 16.60
CA ALA A 132 40.47 43.76 17.39
C ALA A 132 41.61 44.11 18.37
N LYS A 133 42.14 43.12 19.10
CA LYS A 133 43.27 43.32 20.05
C LYS A 133 44.58 43.62 19.33
N SER A 134 44.81 42.96 18.19
CA SER A 134 46.01 43.14 17.35
C SER A 134 45.96 44.47 16.61
N HIS A 135 44.78 44.90 16.15
CA HIS A 135 44.51 46.19 15.53
C HIS A 135 44.94 47.33 16.44
N HIS A 136 44.48 47.37 17.70
CA HIS A 136 44.78 48.49 18.59
C HIS A 136 46.30 48.66 18.81
N ARG A 137 47.03 47.55 18.92
CA ARG A 137 48.48 47.52 19.13
C ARG A 137 49.25 47.86 17.86
N ALA A 138 48.81 47.35 16.71
CA ALA A 138 49.42 47.65 15.42
C ALA A 138 49.18 49.11 15.02
N LYS A 139 47.96 49.64 15.24
CA LYS A 139 47.58 51.04 14.94
C LYS A 139 48.41 52.05 15.71
N TYR A 140 48.87 51.71 16.91
CA TYR A 140 49.74 52.58 17.69
C TYR A 140 51.11 52.80 17.02
N LEU A 141 51.65 51.78 16.34
CA LEU A 141 52.94 51.87 15.64
C LEU A 141 52.81 52.26 14.17
N PHE A 142 51.74 51.82 13.51
CA PHE A 142 51.52 51.95 12.06
C PHE A 142 50.13 52.56 11.78
N PRO A 143 49.85 53.78 12.26
CA PRO A 143 48.50 54.35 12.21
C PRO A 143 48.00 54.59 10.78
N LYS A 144 48.90 54.91 9.85
CA LYS A 144 48.55 55.17 8.45
C LYS A 144 48.20 53.88 7.73
N GLU A 145 49.07 52.88 7.82
CA GLU A 145 48.96 51.60 7.11
C GLU A 145 47.81 50.76 7.67
N VAL A 146 47.63 50.74 9.00
CA VAL A 146 46.46 50.09 9.62
C VAL A 146 45.17 50.83 9.28
N GLY A 147 45.21 52.15 9.16
CA GLY A 147 44.06 52.95 8.72
C GLY A 147 43.64 52.63 7.28
N ALA A 148 44.61 52.47 6.38
CA ALA A 148 44.38 52.12 4.99
C ALA A 148 43.76 50.71 4.85
N VAL A 149 44.35 49.71 5.50
CA VAL A 149 43.81 48.33 5.56
C VAL A 149 42.36 48.28 6.06
N PHE A 150 42.02 49.02 7.13
CA PHE A 150 40.65 49.05 7.65
C PHE A 150 39.68 49.83 6.76
N THR A 151 40.18 50.76 5.94
CA THR A 151 39.39 51.46 4.94
C THR A 151 39.00 50.52 3.81
N ASP A 152 39.92 49.66 3.35
CA ASP A 152 39.63 48.65 2.33
C ASP A 152 38.65 47.58 2.82
N ILE A 153 38.83 47.09 4.06
CA ILE A 153 37.88 46.16 4.71
C ILE A 153 36.48 46.77 4.76
N ARG A 154 36.38 48.08 5.08
CA ARG A 154 35.10 48.79 5.10
C ARG A 154 34.51 48.92 3.70
N SER A 155 35.32 49.15 2.68
CA SER A 155 34.89 49.17 1.27
C SER A 155 34.29 47.83 0.84
N ILE A 156 34.96 46.71 1.16
CA ILE A 156 34.44 45.36 0.92
C ILE A 156 33.09 45.17 1.65
N LYS A 157 32.99 45.57 2.92
CA LYS A 157 31.74 45.47 3.69
C LYS A 157 30.60 46.28 3.10
N ILE A 158 30.89 47.47 2.58
CA ILE A 158 29.89 48.32 1.91
C ILE A 158 29.40 47.65 0.63
N SER A 159 30.30 47.12 -0.20
CA SER A 159 29.91 46.42 -1.43
C SER A 159 29.14 45.12 -1.14
N LEU A 160 29.48 44.37 -0.09
CA LEU A 160 28.69 43.23 0.37
C LEU A 160 27.29 43.63 0.86
N ALA A 161 27.16 44.76 1.56
CA ALA A 161 25.85 45.28 1.96
C ALA A 161 25.00 45.65 0.73
N LYS A 162 25.60 46.29 -0.29
CA LYS A 162 24.90 46.55 -1.57
C LYS A 162 24.44 45.25 -2.23
N LEU A 163 25.27 44.20 -2.22
CA LEU A 163 24.92 42.89 -2.78
C LEU A 163 23.75 42.25 -2.03
N ARG A 164 23.75 42.32 -0.69
CA ARG A 164 22.65 41.86 0.14
C ARG A 164 21.34 42.60 -0.16
N ASP A 165 21.39 43.92 -0.21
CA ASP A 165 20.21 44.74 -0.53
C ASP A 165 19.66 44.39 -1.93
N LEU A 166 20.55 44.11 -2.89
CA LEU A 166 20.17 43.67 -4.24
C LEU A 166 19.49 42.28 -4.22
N LEU A 167 20.05 41.33 -3.46
CA LEU A 167 19.47 39.99 -3.28
C LEU A 167 18.09 40.04 -2.62
N ASP A 168 17.93 40.87 -1.58
CA ASP A 168 16.68 40.99 -0.84
C ASP A 168 15.57 41.59 -1.70
N ARG A 169 15.88 42.59 -2.53
CA ARG A 169 14.93 43.23 -3.46
C ARG A 169 14.35 42.28 -4.51
N GLU A 170 15.17 41.38 -5.04
CA GLU A 170 14.76 40.47 -6.11
C GLU A 170 14.31 39.08 -5.58
N SER A 171 14.50 38.82 -4.28
CA SER A 171 14.17 37.52 -3.65
C SER A 171 12.74 37.05 -3.88
N ALA A 172 11.76 37.95 -3.80
CA ALA A 172 10.35 37.60 -4.00
C ALA A 172 10.04 37.22 -5.45
N LYS A 173 10.68 37.89 -6.42
CA LYS A 173 10.49 37.58 -7.85
C LYS A 173 11.08 36.24 -8.21
N ILE A 174 12.28 35.95 -7.71
CA ILE A 174 12.99 34.69 -7.97
C ILE A 174 12.21 33.50 -7.42
N LYS A 175 11.72 33.61 -6.18
CA LYS A 175 10.82 32.59 -5.61
C LYS A 175 9.56 32.38 -6.45
N GLY A 176 8.95 33.44 -6.97
CA GLY A 176 7.79 33.33 -7.85
C GLY A 176 8.08 32.55 -9.14
N PHE A 177 9.24 32.78 -9.76
CA PHE A 177 9.67 32.01 -10.94
C PHE A 177 9.98 30.55 -10.63
N ASP A 178 10.60 30.28 -9.48
CA ASP A 178 10.89 28.91 -9.02
C ASP A 178 9.59 28.15 -8.75
N GLU A 179 8.62 28.76 -8.06
CA GLU A 179 7.30 28.18 -7.78
C GLU A 179 6.53 27.83 -9.06
N ILE A 180 6.57 28.71 -10.07
CA ILE A 180 5.97 28.47 -11.38
C ILE A 180 6.65 27.28 -12.07
N THR A 181 7.99 27.25 -12.08
CA THR A 181 8.77 26.18 -12.71
C THR A 181 8.51 24.83 -12.05
N GLU A 182 8.48 24.79 -10.71
CA GLU A 182 8.10 23.59 -9.95
C GLU A 182 6.68 23.13 -10.28
N THR A 183 5.73 24.07 -10.40
CA THR A 183 4.33 23.76 -10.71
C THR A 183 4.19 23.19 -12.12
N ILE A 184 4.90 23.72 -13.12
CA ILE A 184 4.97 23.16 -14.48
C ILE A 184 5.48 21.72 -14.43
N GLN A 185 6.57 21.46 -13.71
CA GLN A 185 7.13 20.11 -13.59
C GLN A 185 6.13 19.13 -12.93
N ARG A 186 5.44 19.56 -11.87
CA ARG A 186 4.42 18.74 -11.20
C ARG A 186 3.24 18.40 -12.12
N ILE A 187 2.81 19.35 -12.96
CA ILE A 187 1.76 19.13 -13.95
C ILE A 187 2.21 18.09 -14.98
N ASP A 188 3.45 18.20 -15.48
CA ASP A 188 4.02 17.22 -16.41
C ASP A 188 4.10 15.81 -15.82
N ASP A 189 4.54 15.70 -14.56
CA ASP A 189 4.64 14.40 -13.87
C ASP A 189 3.26 13.76 -13.69
N ILE A 190 2.26 14.55 -13.26
CA ILE A 190 0.88 14.06 -13.13
C ILE A 190 0.31 13.63 -14.49
N ASN A 191 0.56 14.40 -15.56
CA ASN A 191 0.14 14.03 -16.91
C ASN A 191 0.75 12.70 -17.37
N ARG A 192 2.06 12.49 -17.13
CA ARG A 192 2.73 11.21 -17.45
C ARG A 192 2.13 10.04 -16.67
N ASP A 193 1.82 10.26 -15.39
CA ASP A 193 1.20 9.24 -14.55
C ASP A 193 -0.22 8.91 -15.04
N ILE A 194 -1.00 9.92 -15.45
CA ILE A 194 -2.34 9.73 -16.03
C ILE A 194 -2.27 8.92 -17.33
N VAL A 195 -1.34 9.25 -18.23
CA VAL A 195 -1.14 8.51 -19.48
C VAL A 195 -0.75 7.05 -19.19
N THR A 196 0.16 6.84 -18.25
CA THR A 196 0.61 5.49 -17.85
C THR A 196 -0.54 4.68 -17.23
N GLY A 197 -1.31 5.28 -16.31
CA GLY A 197 -2.46 4.64 -15.70
C GLY A 197 -3.54 4.26 -16.72
N ASN A 198 -3.85 5.15 -17.68
CA ASN A 198 -4.79 4.85 -18.77
C ASN A 198 -4.30 3.69 -19.66
N SER A 199 -2.99 3.61 -19.93
CA SER A 199 -2.39 2.49 -20.65
C SER A 199 -2.55 1.17 -19.87
N ASN A 200 -2.37 1.20 -18.55
CA ASN A 200 -2.56 0.04 -17.68
C ASN A 200 -4.02 -0.41 -17.63
N ILE A 201 -4.98 0.52 -17.55
CA ILE A 201 -6.42 0.21 -17.64
C ILE A 201 -6.73 -0.51 -18.95
N LYS A 202 -6.23 0.00 -20.09
CA LYS A 202 -6.44 -0.62 -21.40
C LYS A 202 -5.86 -2.04 -21.46
N LYS A 203 -4.68 -2.25 -20.89
CA LYS A 203 -4.03 -3.57 -20.83
C LYS A 203 -4.83 -4.54 -19.97
N ASN A 204 -5.24 -4.13 -18.78
CA ASN A 204 -6.03 -4.95 -17.86
C ASN A 204 -7.42 -5.27 -18.44
N SER A 205 -8.10 -4.31 -19.06
CA SER A 205 -9.35 -4.55 -19.79
C SER A 205 -9.19 -5.59 -20.91
N SER A 206 -8.10 -5.51 -21.68
CA SER A 206 -7.82 -6.50 -22.73
C SER A 206 -7.59 -7.91 -22.16
N LYS A 207 -6.91 -8.00 -21.01
CA LYS A 207 -6.70 -9.26 -20.28
C LYS A 207 -8.02 -9.82 -19.75
N THR A 208 -8.89 -8.98 -19.21
CA THR A 208 -10.23 -9.37 -18.77
C THR A 208 -11.04 -9.96 -19.93
N ASP A 209 -10.98 -9.38 -21.12
CA ASP A 209 -11.68 -9.89 -22.30
C ASP A 209 -11.12 -11.25 -22.78
N GLU A 210 -9.82 -11.48 -22.63
CA GLU A 210 -9.20 -12.79 -22.88
C GLU A 210 -9.69 -13.85 -21.88
N ILE A 211 -9.66 -13.53 -20.58
CA ILE A 211 -10.14 -14.46 -19.54
C ILE A 211 -11.65 -14.75 -19.70
N LYS A 212 -12.46 -13.75 -20.06
CA LYS A 212 -13.89 -13.94 -20.35
C LYS A 212 -14.12 -14.92 -21.50
N ARG A 213 -13.28 -14.90 -22.54
CA ARG A 213 -13.33 -15.89 -23.63
C ARG A 213 -12.97 -17.27 -23.14
N GLU A 214 -11.93 -17.42 -22.32
CA GLU A 214 -11.57 -18.70 -21.70
C GLU A 214 -12.71 -19.25 -20.83
N ILE A 215 -13.36 -18.41 -20.03
CA ILE A 215 -14.53 -18.79 -19.22
C ILE A 215 -15.66 -19.27 -20.12
N SER A 216 -15.95 -18.55 -21.21
CA SER A 216 -16.95 -18.96 -22.20
C SER A 216 -16.61 -20.33 -22.81
N ASP A 217 -15.34 -20.58 -23.15
CA ASP A 217 -14.89 -21.86 -23.71
C ASP A 217 -15.02 -23.00 -22.69
N TYR A 218 -14.67 -22.77 -21.43
CA TYR A 218 -14.86 -23.77 -20.37
C TYR A 218 -16.33 -24.04 -20.08
N THR A 219 -17.17 -23.01 -20.14
CA THR A 219 -18.61 -23.12 -19.96
C THR A 219 -19.23 -23.93 -21.09
N ALA A 220 -18.85 -23.66 -22.34
CA ALA A 220 -19.28 -24.43 -23.51
C ALA A 220 -18.81 -25.89 -23.44
N LYS A 221 -17.59 -26.16 -22.96
CA LYS A 221 -17.10 -27.52 -22.71
C LYS A 221 -17.93 -28.25 -21.66
N LEU A 222 -18.31 -27.59 -20.56
CA LEU A 222 -19.20 -28.16 -19.56
C LEU A 222 -20.60 -28.44 -20.10
N GLU A 223 -21.12 -27.56 -20.96
CA GLU A 223 -22.43 -27.75 -21.61
C GLU A 223 -22.39 -28.92 -22.62
N GLN A 224 -21.30 -29.07 -23.37
CA GLN A 224 -21.10 -30.25 -24.23
C GLN A 224 -20.97 -31.53 -23.40
N LEU A 225 -20.26 -31.46 -22.28
CA LEU A 225 -20.12 -32.56 -21.34
C LEU A 225 -21.51 -32.99 -20.83
N SER A 226 -22.38 -32.05 -20.46
CA SER A 226 -23.72 -32.34 -19.93
C SER A 226 -24.68 -32.96 -20.95
N GLN A 227 -24.43 -32.76 -22.25
CA GLN A 227 -25.16 -33.39 -23.35
C GLN A 227 -24.63 -34.78 -23.71
N SER A 228 -23.51 -35.20 -23.13
CA SER A 228 -22.90 -36.50 -23.44
C SER A 228 -23.65 -37.66 -22.79
N LYS A 229 -23.58 -38.83 -23.43
CA LYS A 229 -24.17 -40.06 -22.89
C LYS A 229 -23.52 -40.48 -21.56
N GLU A 230 -22.20 -40.28 -21.44
CA GLU A 230 -21.47 -40.53 -20.20
C GLU A 230 -21.99 -39.67 -19.04
N TRP A 231 -22.47 -38.45 -19.33
CA TRP A 231 -23.04 -37.57 -18.30
C TRP A 231 -24.38 -38.07 -17.80
N SER A 232 -25.26 -38.49 -18.71
CA SER A 232 -26.53 -39.10 -18.31
C SER A 232 -26.29 -40.33 -17.43
N SER A 233 -25.33 -41.18 -17.78
CA SER A 233 -24.94 -42.33 -16.93
C SER A 233 -24.35 -41.91 -15.59
N PHE A 234 -23.55 -40.84 -15.54
CA PHE A 234 -23.04 -40.29 -14.29
C PHE A 234 -24.17 -39.77 -13.38
N VAL A 235 -25.11 -39.00 -13.93
CA VAL A 235 -26.27 -38.47 -13.19
C VAL A 235 -27.16 -39.61 -12.68
N GLU A 236 -27.44 -40.62 -13.51
CA GLU A 236 -28.20 -41.79 -13.08
C GLU A 236 -27.51 -42.55 -11.93
N LEU A 237 -26.18 -42.64 -11.94
CA LEU A 237 -25.43 -43.24 -10.85
C LEU A 237 -25.48 -42.39 -9.57
N GLU A 238 -25.34 -41.06 -9.66
CA GLU A 238 -25.50 -40.16 -8.50
C GLU A 238 -26.91 -40.24 -7.89
N ASP A 239 -27.96 -40.27 -8.73
CA ASP A 239 -29.34 -40.39 -8.27
C ASP A 239 -29.59 -41.74 -7.59
N ARG A 240 -29.09 -42.84 -8.18
CA ARG A 240 -29.15 -44.18 -7.58
C ARG A 240 -28.38 -44.24 -6.27
N LEU A 241 -27.20 -43.64 -6.19
CA LEU A 241 -26.41 -43.58 -4.95
C LEU A 241 -27.23 -42.94 -3.82
N LYS A 242 -27.81 -41.77 -4.11
CA LYS A 242 -28.64 -41.01 -3.16
C LYS A 242 -29.89 -41.76 -2.72
N GLU A 243 -30.56 -42.46 -3.65
CA GLU A 243 -31.71 -43.30 -3.33
C GLU A 243 -31.32 -44.43 -2.37
N ARG A 244 -30.20 -45.12 -2.63
CA ARG A 244 -29.71 -46.23 -1.81
C ARG A 244 -29.23 -45.79 -0.43
N GLU A 245 -28.55 -44.66 -0.33
CA GLU A 245 -28.17 -44.05 0.95
C GLU A 245 -29.39 -43.67 1.78
N MET A 246 -30.42 -43.10 1.15
CA MET A 246 -31.66 -42.74 1.82
C MET A 246 -32.40 -43.98 2.33
N GLU A 247 -32.46 -45.05 1.54
CA GLU A 247 -33.07 -46.32 1.94
C GLU A 247 -32.30 -46.96 3.11
N ALA A 248 -30.96 -46.97 3.05
CA ALA A 248 -30.11 -47.50 4.13
C ALA A 248 -30.30 -46.71 5.43
N ASN A 249 -30.30 -45.38 5.37
CA ASN A 249 -30.58 -44.52 6.53
C ASN A 249 -31.99 -44.74 7.08
N ASN A 250 -32.98 -44.96 6.22
CA ASN A 250 -34.33 -45.27 6.67
C ASN A 250 -34.36 -46.61 7.41
N ILE A 251 -33.65 -47.64 6.94
CA ILE A 251 -33.55 -48.92 7.66
C ILE A 251 -32.83 -48.75 9.00
N GLU A 252 -31.74 -47.99 9.05
CA GLU A 252 -30.99 -47.69 10.28
C GLU A 252 -31.87 -46.98 11.31
N ASN A 253 -32.62 -45.95 10.90
CA ASN A 253 -33.57 -45.24 11.76
C ASN A 253 -34.71 -46.16 12.23
N ASN A 254 -35.32 -46.93 11.33
CA ASN A 254 -36.35 -47.90 11.68
C ASN A 254 -35.81 -48.94 12.68
N MET A 255 -34.55 -49.34 12.55
CA MET A 255 -33.92 -50.28 13.46
C MET A 255 -33.73 -49.66 14.84
N LEU A 256 -33.25 -48.42 14.92
CA LEU A 256 -33.16 -47.69 16.18
C LEU A 256 -34.52 -47.58 16.87
N GLU A 257 -35.57 -47.24 16.11
CA GLU A 257 -36.93 -47.13 16.64
C GLU A 257 -37.45 -48.44 17.26
N LEU A 258 -37.09 -49.60 16.70
CA LEU A 258 -37.43 -50.91 17.27
C LEU A 258 -36.76 -51.15 18.63
N PHE A 259 -35.56 -50.60 18.87
CA PHE A 259 -34.81 -50.79 20.11
C PHE A 259 -35.15 -49.74 21.19
N ILE A 260 -35.70 -48.58 20.83
CA ILE A 260 -36.08 -47.51 21.79
C ILE A 260 -36.94 -48.02 22.96
N PRO A 261 -37.99 -48.84 22.76
CA PRO A 261 -38.81 -49.34 23.87
C PRO A 261 -38.03 -50.22 24.86
N LEU A 262 -36.93 -50.84 24.41
CA LEU A 262 -36.03 -51.65 25.24
C LEU A 262 -35.04 -50.81 26.06
N ASN A 263 -34.77 -49.56 25.69
CA ASN A 263 -33.72 -48.72 26.30
C ASN A 263 -33.76 -48.69 27.83
N LYS A 264 -34.95 -48.64 28.43
CA LYS A 264 -35.09 -48.61 29.90
C LYS A 264 -34.70 -49.95 30.54
N ALA A 265 -35.04 -51.06 29.90
CA ALA A 265 -34.67 -52.39 30.35
C ALA A 265 -33.16 -52.63 30.15
N LEU A 266 -32.63 -52.29 28.98
CA LEU A 266 -31.20 -52.35 28.65
C LEU A 266 -30.35 -51.52 29.63
N ASN A 267 -30.71 -50.26 29.87
CA ASN A 267 -30.02 -49.41 30.86
C ASN A 267 -30.09 -49.96 32.29
N ARG A 268 -31.18 -50.65 32.65
CA ARG A 268 -31.32 -51.29 33.96
C ARG A 268 -30.45 -52.54 34.06
N MET A 269 -30.37 -53.32 33.00
CA MET A 269 -29.48 -54.48 32.87
C MET A 269 -28.02 -54.06 32.97
N LYS A 270 -27.62 -52.97 32.27
CA LYS A 270 -26.31 -52.33 32.37
C LYS A 270 -25.95 -51.96 33.82
N LYS A 271 -26.82 -51.21 34.51
CA LYS A 271 -26.63 -50.81 35.91
C LYS A 271 -26.56 -51.99 36.89
N GLN A 272 -27.38 -53.03 36.67
CA GLN A 272 -27.33 -54.23 37.50
C GLN A 272 -26.03 -55.02 37.30
N SER A 273 -25.46 -54.96 36.09
CA SER A 273 -24.14 -55.52 35.82
C SER A 273 -22.99 -54.74 36.42
N GLU A 274 -23.02 -53.42 36.35
CA GLU A 274 -22.04 -52.56 37.01
C GLU A 274 -22.07 -52.69 38.54
N SER A 275 -23.26 -52.91 39.12
CA SER A 275 -23.43 -53.09 40.58
C SER A 275 -23.24 -54.52 41.08
N GLY A 276 -22.91 -55.47 40.20
CA GLY A 276 -22.66 -56.88 40.55
C GLY A 276 -23.90 -57.69 40.94
N ARG A 277 -25.11 -57.15 40.74
CA ARG A 277 -26.39 -57.85 41.03
C ARG A 277 -26.78 -58.86 39.96
N TYR A 278 -26.30 -58.68 38.74
CA TYR A 278 -26.48 -59.59 37.61
C TYR A 278 -25.25 -59.53 36.71
N THR A 279 -24.54 -60.62 36.49
CA THR A 279 -23.23 -60.58 35.81
C THR A 279 -23.38 -60.84 34.31
N LEU A 280 -23.36 -59.76 33.50
CA LEU A 280 -23.16 -59.86 32.06
C LEU A 280 -21.71 -60.24 31.73
N SER A 281 -21.53 -61.13 30.75
CA SER A 281 -20.26 -61.40 30.09
C SER A 281 -19.74 -60.17 29.34
N LYS A 282 -18.44 -60.17 29.00
CA LYS A 282 -17.83 -59.06 28.25
C LYS A 282 -18.53 -58.83 26.90
N LYS A 283 -18.80 -59.91 26.16
CA LYS A 283 -19.49 -59.88 24.86
C LYS A 283 -20.88 -59.26 24.97
N GLN A 284 -21.64 -59.60 26.01
CA GLN A 284 -22.98 -59.05 26.23
C GLN A 284 -22.96 -57.57 26.62
N LYS A 285 -21.93 -57.11 27.34
CA LYS A 285 -21.78 -55.68 27.65
C LYS A 285 -21.52 -54.86 26.39
N GLU A 286 -20.65 -55.37 25.52
CA GLU A 286 -20.36 -54.75 24.22
C GLU A 286 -21.62 -54.72 23.33
N LEU A 287 -22.35 -55.84 23.23
CA LEU A 287 -23.61 -55.91 22.47
C LEU A 287 -24.70 -55.02 23.05
N LEU A 288 -24.79 -54.90 24.38
CA LEU A 288 -25.74 -53.98 25.02
C LEU A 288 -25.49 -52.54 24.60
N ASP A 289 -24.23 -52.10 24.57
CA ASP A 289 -23.88 -50.75 24.14
C ASP A 289 -24.18 -50.55 22.65
N VAL A 290 -23.88 -51.53 21.81
CA VAL A 290 -24.23 -51.50 20.37
C VAL A 290 -25.75 -51.41 20.17
N CYS A 291 -26.55 -52.20 20.90
CA CYS A 291 -28.01 -52.16 20.84
C CYS A 291 -28.63 -50.86 21.39
N LEU A 292 -27.90 -50.08 22.18
CA LEU A 292 -28.34 -48.76 22.65
C LEU A 292 -27.99 -47.64 21.66
N GLU A 293 -26.89 -47.77 20.92
CA GLU A 293 -26.37 -46.72 20.05
C GLU A 293 -26.67 -46.94 18.57
N ASN A 294 -26.32 -48.11 18.03
CA ASN A 294 -26.52 -48.45 16.63
C ASN A 294 -26.72 -49.97 16.42
N PRO A 295 -27.95 -50.48 16.64
CA PRO A 295 -28.22 -51.93 16.61
C PRO A 295 -27.95 -52.58 15.26
N ILE A 296 -28.11 -51.86 14.14
CA ILE A 296 -27.92 -52.42 12.79
C ILE A 296 -26.45 -52.75 12.49
N SER A 297 -25.51 -52.25 13.31
CA SER A 297 -24.08 -52.54 13.16
C SER A 297 -23.66 -53.92 13.69
N ALA A 298 -24.49 -54.55 14.53
CA ALA A 298 -24.20 -55.87 15.11
C ALA A 298 -24.53 -57.03 14.16
N ASP A 299 -23.92 -58.20 14.42
CA ASP A 299 -24.23 -59.45 13.73
C ASP A 299 -25.59 -60.02 14.16
N VAL A 300 -26.30 -60.64 13.22
CA VAL A 300 -27.65 -61.21 13.45
C VAL A 300 -27.63 -62.28 14.53
N ALA A 301 -26.63 -63.18 14.53
CA ALA A 301 -26.54 -64.23 15.53
C ALA A 301 -26.27 -63.65 16.92
N ASP A 302 -25.39 -62.65 16.98
CA ASP A 302 -25.04 -61.99 18.23
C ASP A 302 -26.21 -61.21 18.85
N VAL A 303 -27.00 -60.52 18.03
CA VAL A 303 -28.22 -59.82 18.49
C VAL A 303 -29.28 -60.81 18.96
N ASN A 304 -29.49 -61.90 18.22
CA ASN A 304 -30.46 -62.92 18.62
C ASN A 304 -30.06 -63.61 19.94
N ASP A 305 -28.79 -63.99 20.08
CA ASP A 305 -28.26 -64.57 21.33
C ASP A 305 -28.45 -63.61 22.52
N PHE A 306 -28.17 -62.32 22.32
CA PHE A 306 -28.35 -61.29 23.33
C PHE A 306 -29.82 -61.07 23.70
N LEU A 307 -30.73 -61.09 22.71
CA LEU A 307 -32.17 -60.93 22.94
C LEU A 307 -32.79 -62.13 23.67
N ILE A 308 -32.35 -63.36 23.36
CA ILE A 308 -32.77 -64.57 24.08
C ILE A 308 -32.39 -64.48 25.56
N GLU A 309 -31.17 -64.05 25.85
CA GLU A 309 -30.72 -63.85 27.22
C GLU A 309 -31.47 -62.72 27.92
N MET A 310 -31.71 -61.61 27.23
CA MET A 310 -32.53 -60.52 27.73
C MET A 310 -33.95 -61.02 28.08
N LEU A 311 -34.53 -61.89 27.27
CA LEU A 311 -35.83 -62.50 27.50
C LEU A 311 -35.83 -63.34 28.80
N GLN A 312 -34.82 -64.19 29.00
CA GLN A 312 -34.64 -64.96 30.25
C GLN A 312 -34.54 -64.05 31.50
N VAL A 313 -33.83 -62.94 31.38
CA VAL A 313 -33.62 -61.96 32.46
C VAL A 313 -34.89 -61.16 32.78
N VAL A 314 -35.69 -60.86 31.75
CA VAL A 314 -36.99 -60.19 31.88
C VAL A 314 -38.03 -61.13 32.51
N GLU A 315 -38.09 -62.38 32.08
CA GLU A 315 -39.03 -63.41 32.55
C GLU A 315 -38.75 -63.88 33.98
N SER A 316 -37.47 -64.06 34.34
CA SER A 316 -37.05 -64.42 35.71
C SER A 316 -37.34 -63.34 36.76
N GLY A 317 -37.74 -62.14 36.31
CA GLY A 317 -38.03 -61.01 37.20
C GLY A 317 -36.77 -60.35 37.78
N ALA A 318 -35.56 -60.74 37.34
CA ALA A 318 -34.29 -60.19 37.81
C ALA A 318 -34.18 -58.67 37.63
N LEU A 319 -34.83 -58.13 36.60
CA LEU A 319 -34.92 -56.68 36.36
C LEU A 319 -35.92 -55.96 37.26
N GLY A 320 -36.72 -56.63 38.09
CA GLY A 320 -37.72 -56.00 38.97
C GLY A 320 -38.69 -55.09 38.22
N LEU A 321 -39.20 -55.58 37.07
CA LEU A 321 -40.23 -54.92 36.26
C LEU A 321 -41.63 -55.34 36.75
N LYS A 322 -42.63 -54.47 36.59
CA LYS A 322 -44.04 -54.82 36.86
C LYS A 322 -44.57 -55.70 35.72
N ASP A 323 -45.50 -56.62 35.98
CA ASP A 323 -46.01 -57.60 34.99
C ASP A 323 -46.39 -56.94 33.65
N LYS A 324 -47.27 -55.93 33.65
CA LYS A 324 -47.66 -55.19 32.43
C LYS A 324 -46.50 -54.56 31.63
N LYS A 325 -45.35 -54.29 32.27
CA LYS A 325 -44.15 -53.77 31.59
C LYS A 325 -43.22 -54.89 31.14
N ARG A 326 -43.21 -56.02 31.85
CA ARG A 326 -42.49 -57.22 31.45
C ARG A 326 -43.08 -57.75 30.14
N ASP A 327 -44.39 -57.93 30.10
CA ASP A 327 -45.08 -58.48 28.92
C ASP A 327 -44.83 -57.62 27.67
N LYS A 328 -44.91 -56.28 27.80
CA LYS A 328 -44.58 -55.35 26.69
C LYS A 328 -43.12 -55.41 26.20
N ILE A 329 -42.18 -55.74 27.10
CA ILE A 329 -40.78 -55.88 26.73
C ILE A 329 -40.54 -57.21 26.04
N VAL A 330 -41.22 -58.27 26.47
CA VAL A 330 -41.22 -59.58 25.79
C VAL A 330 -41.79 -59.42 24.37
N ASP A 331 -42.97 -58.81 24.22
CA ASP A 331 -43.58 -58.55 22.92
C ASP A 331 -42.64 -57.76 21.98
N GLN A 332 -41.90 -56.79 22.52
CA GLN A 332 -40.93 -56.01 21.75
C GLN A 332 -39.69 -56.83 21.35
N ILE A 333 -39.19 -57.69 22.24
CA ILE A 333 -38.07 -58.59 21.95
C ILE A 333 -38.45 -59.55 20.82
N ASP A 334 -39.65 -60.15 20.89
CA ASP A 334 -40.17 -61.02 19.83
C ASP A 334 -40.27 -60.27 18.49
N GLN A 335 -40.82 -59.05 18.49
CA GLN A 335 -40.88 -58.21 17.29
C GLN A 335 -39.50 -57.92 16.69
N ILE A 336 -38.49 -57.69 17.54
CA ILE A 336 -37.11 -57.45 17.06
C ILE A 336 -36.52 -58.74 16.48
N MET A 337 -36.63 -59.87 17.19
CA MET A 337 -36.10 -61.15 16.71
C MET A 337 -36.69 -61.54 15.34
N ASP A 338 -37.98 -61.27 15.11
CA ASP A 338 -38.66 -61.56 13.85
C ASP A 338 -38.25 -60.61 12.70
N SER A 339 -37.86 -59.37 13.02
CA SER A 339 -37.65 -58.32 12.01
C SER A 339 -36.19 -57.89 11.81
N PHE A 340 -35.28 -58.27 12.71
CA PHE A 340 -33.88 -57.84 12.69
C PHE A 340 -33.13 -58.41 11.49
N ALA A 341 -33.14 -59.73 11.33
CA ALA A 341 -32.42 -60.43 10.26
C ALA A 341 -32.76 -59.91 8.84
N PRO A 342 -34.05 -59.82 8.42
CA PRO A 342 -34.37 -59.34 7.07
C PRO A 342 -34.01 -57.86 6.86
N LYS A 343 -34.09 -57.03 7.91
CA LYS A 343 -33.69 -55.62 7.83
C LYS A 343 -32.17 -55.46 7.74
N LYS A 344 -31.41 -56.27 8.48
CA LYS A 344 -29.94 -56.30 8.43
C LYS A 344 -29.43 -56.74 7.07
N GLU A 345 -29.98 -57.83 6.53
CA GLU A 345 -29.67 -58.31 5.18
C GLU A 345 -29.91 -57.23 4.11
N ARG A 346 -31.05 -56.53 4.19
CA ARG A 346 -31.36 -55.42 3.27
C ARG A 346 -30.39 -54.26 3.44
N TYR A 347 -30.06 -53.86 4.67
CA TYR A 347 -29.10 -52.78 4.94
C TYR A 347 -27.71 -53.10 4.38
N ASP A 348 -27.20 -54.31 4.61
CA ASP A 348 -25.89 -54.73 4.13
C ASP A 348 -25.84 -54.81 2.60
N THR A 349 -26.94 -55.26 1.97
CA THR A 349 -27.10 -55.22 0.51
C THR A 349 -27.02 -53.79 -0.02
N LEU A 350 -27.77 -52.86 0.59
CA LEU A 350 -27.75 -51.45 0.18
C LEU A 350 -26.36 -50.82 0.36
N LYS A 351 -25.65 -51.12 1.46
CA LYS A 351 -24.28 -50.63 1.68
C LYS A 351 -23.29 -51.18 0.65
N SER A 352 -23.43 -52.45 0.27
CA SER A 352 -22.62 -53.03 -0.81
C SER A 352 -22.92 -52.37 -2.15
N GLU A 353 -24.20 -52.12 -2.47
CA GLU A 353 -24.61 -51.41 -3.69
C GLU A 353 -24.09 -49.96 -3.72
N THR A 354 -24.14 -49.24 -2.60
CA THR A 354 -23.56 -47.89 -2.43
C THR A 354 -22.07 -47.91 -2.77
N TYR A 355 -21.29 -48.83 -2.19
CA TYR A 355 -19.86 -48.94 -2.44
C TYR A 355 -19.53 -49.24 -3.91
N GLU A 356 -20.32 -50.10 -4.56
CA GLU A 356 -20.14 -50.42 -5.98
C GLU A 356 -20.46 -49.20 -6.88
N ILE A 357 -21.53 -48.45 -6.56
CA ILE A 357 -21.88 -47.24 -7.30
C ILE A 357 -20.80 -46.16 -7.13
N GLU A 358 -20.27 -45.97 -5.91
CA GLU A 358 -19.16 -45.04 -5.65
C GLU A 358 -17.90 -45.39 -6.47
N HIS A 359 -17.58 -46.68 -6.58
CA HIS A 359 -16.48 -47.15 -7.41
C HIS A 359 -16.74 -46.86 -8.90
N GLN A 360 -17.94 -47.17 -9.39
CA GLN A 360 -18.33 -46.89 -10.78
C GLN A 360 -18.24 -45.39 -11.09
N ILE A 361 -18.71 -44.52 -10.19
CA ILE A 361 -18.61 -43.06 -10.32
C ILE A 361 -17.14 -42.60 -10.37
N SER A 362 -16.28 -43.18 -9.54
CA SER A 362 -14.85 -42.82 -9.45
C SER A 362 -14.04 -43.20 -10.69
N ASP A 363 -14.43 -44.29 -11.35
CA ASP A 363 -13.80 -44.78 -12.58
C ASP A 363 -14.20 -43.96 -13.81
N LEU A 364 -15.34 -43.26 -13.78
CA LEU A 364 -15.77 -42.44 -14.90
C LEU A 364 -14.85 -41.22 -15.09
N THR A 365 -14.20 -41.18 -16.26
CA THR A 365 -13.36 -40.05 -16.72
C THR A 365 -14.12 -38.72 -16.68
N ILE A 366 -15.44 -38.75 -16.86
CA ILE A 366 -16.29 -37.57 -16.87
C ILE A 366 -16.32 -36.85 -15.51
N SER A 367 -16.24 -37.59 -14.40
CA SER A 367 -16.18 -37.03 -13.05
C SER A 367 -14.92 -36.18 -12.87
N LYS A 368 -13.75 -36.75 -13.25
CA LYS A 368 -12.45 -36.05 -13.21
C LYS A 368 -12.43 -34.82 -14.14
N THR A 369 -13.03 -34.96 -15.32
CA THR A 369 -13.09 -33.87 -16.32
C THR A 369 -13.96 -32.72 -15.85
N LYS A 370 -15.14 -33.01 -15.29
CA LYS A 370 -16.05 -32.02 -14.67
C LYS A 370 -15.33 -31.24 -13.59
N THR A 371 -14.76 -31.92 -12.59
CA THR A 371 -14.07 -31.27 -11.47
C THR A 371 -12.88 -30.42 -11.93
N ALA A 372 -12.14 -30.86 -12.95
CA ALA A 372 -11.05 -30.08 -13.52
C ALA A 372 -11.53 -28.79 -14.21
N LEU A 373 -12.61 -28.86 -14.98
CA LEU A 373 -13.21 -27.70 -15.66
C LEU A 373 -13.82 -26.72 -14.65
N GLU A 374 -14.54 -27.21 -13.64
CA GLU A 374 -15.10 -26.38 -12.55
C GLU A 374 -14.00 -25.67 -11.75
N ARG A 375 -12.88 -26.36 -11.47
CA ARG A 375 -11.71 -25.76 -10.82
C ARG A 375 -11.11 -24.65 -11.68
N GLN A 376 -10.94 -24.88 -12.97
CA GLN A 376 -10.40 -23.87 -13.90
C GLN A 376 -11.34 -22.66 -14.02
N LEU A 377 -12.64 -22.87 -14.08
CA LEU A 377 -13.63 -21.78 -14.04
C LEU A 377 -13.56 -20.98 -12.74
N ALA A 378 -13.47 -21.64 -11.59
CA ALA A 378 -13.35 -20.97 -10.31
C ALA A 378 -12.06 -20.13 -10.22
N GLU A 379 -10.95 -20.66 -10.75
CA GLU A 379 -9.66 -19.97 -10.82
C GLU A 379 -9.73 -18.73 -11.73
N LYS A 380 -10.32 -18.86 -12.92
CA LYS A 380 -10.48 -17.75 -13.88
C LYS A 380 -11.45 -16.67 -13.40
N ASN A 381 -12.53 -17.05 -12.73
CA ASN A 381 -13.44 -16.09 -12.10
C ASN A 381 -12.74 -15.29 -10.99
N ARG A 382 -11.91 -15.94 -10.16
CA ARG A 382 -11.08 -15.23 -9.17
C ARG A 382 -10.10 -14.26 -9.82
N GLU A 383 -9.47 -14.67 -10.93
CA GLU A 383 -8.56 -13.80 -11.69
C GLU A 383 -9.30 -12.54 -12.22
N ILE A 384 -10.53 -12.69 -12.73
CA ILE A 384 -11.36 -11.53 -13.12
C ILE A 384 -11.66 -10.63 -11.92
N THR A 385 -12.11 -11.18 -10.80
CA THR A 385 -12.44 -10.38 -9.61
C THR A 385 -11.24 -9.57 -9.14
N GLN A 386 -10.04 -10.17 -9.13
CA GLN A 386 -8.81 -9.47 -8.79
C GLN A 386 -8.50 -8.32 -9.77
N ILE A 387 -8.59 -8.57 -11.08
CA ILE A 387 -8.33 -7.53 -12.09
C ILE A 387 -9.37 -6.41 -12.00
N ASP A 388 -10.63 -6.72 -11.73
CA ASP A 388 -11.70 -5.74 -11.57
C ASP A 388 -11.47 -4.84 -10.33
N GLU A 389 -11.00 -5.41 -9.22
CA GLU A 389 -10.57 -4.64 -8.03
C GLU A 389 -9.37 -3.73 -8.34
N GLU A 390 -8.36 -4.25 -9.05
CA GLU A 390 -7.19 -3.47 -9.48
C GLU A 390 -7.60 -2.32 -10.42
N LEU A 391 -8.53 -2.56 -11.36
CA LEU A 391 -9.08 -1.55 -12.25
C LEU A 391 -9.83 -0.47 -11.47
N GLY A 392 -10.70 -0.85 -10.52
CA GLY A 392 -11.43 0.10 -9.69
C GLY A 392 -10.52 1.02 -8.90
N ASN A 393 -9.46 0.48 -8.29
CA ASN A 393 -8.46 1.26 -7.55
C ASN A 393 -7.70 2.22 -8.47
N LEU A 394 -7.28 1.75 -9.65
CA LEU A 394 -6.58 2.59 -10.63
C LEU A 394 -7.46 3.73 -11.16
N GLU A 395 -8.74 3.46 -11.43
CA GLU A 395 -9.71 4.48 -11.87
C GLU A 395 -9.92 5.56 -10.81
N GLU A 396 -10.04 5.18 -9.54
CA GLU A 396 -10.16 6.13 -8.43
C GLU A 396 -8.88 6.97 -8.27
N GLU A 397 -7.71 6.34 -8.33
CA GLU A 397 -6.42 7.05 -8.27
C GLU A 397 -6.27 8.06 -9.40
N LEU A 398 -6.61 7.67 -10.63
CA LEU A 398 -6.59 8.55 -11.80
C LEU A 398 -7.57 9.70 -11.68
N LYS A 399 -8.76 9.47 -11.11
CA LYS A 399 -9.73 10.53 -10.86
C LYS A 399 -9.19 11.57 -9.86
N MET A 400 -8.58 11.11 -8.77
CA MET A 400 -7.95 12.01 -7.79
C MET A 400 -6.80 12.81 -8.39
N ARG A 401 -5.96 12.16 -9.21
CA ARG A 401 -4.88 12.82 -9.96
C ARG A 401 -5.41 13.84 -10.96
N SER A 402 -6.52 13.54 -11.65
CA SER A 402 -7.16 14.47 -12.58
C SER A 402 -7.73 15.70 -11.89
N ILE A 403 -8.30 15.57 -10.69
CA ILE A 403 -8.77 16.73 -9.91
C ILE A 403 -7.57 17.60 -9.51
N LYS A 404 -6.53 16.98 -8.95
CA LYS A 404 -5.30 17.68 -8.57
C LYS A 404 -4.63 18.38 -9.75
N LEU A 405 -4.67 17.77 -10.94
CA LEU A 405 -4.16 18.37 -12.16
C LEU A 405 -4.90 19.67 -12.49
N GLU A 406 -6.23 19.68 -12.44
CA GLU A 406 -7.03 20.88 -12.71
C GLU A 406 -6.79 21.98 -11.67
N ASP A 407 -6.63 21.61 -10.39
CA ASP A 407 -6.26 22.56 -9.33
C ASP A 407 -4.89 23.21 -9.62
N LEU A 408 -3.88 22.41 -9.96
CA LEU A 408 -2.54 22.91 -10.30
C LEU A 408 -2.54 23.76 -11.57
N LYS A 409 -3.35 23.43 -12.58
CA LYS A 409 -3.49 24.25 -13.80
C LYS A 409 -4.06 25.63 -13.47
N ALA A 410 -5.03 25.70 -12.57
CA ALA A 410 -5.60 26.96 -12.10
C ALA A 410 -4.57 27.77 -11.31
N GLU A 411 -3.89 27.15 -10.33
CA GLU A 411 -2.81 27.78 -9.56
C GLU A 411 -1.70 28.32 -10.45
N LEU A 412 -1.26 27.53 -11.44
CA LEU A 412 -0.25 27.96 -12.41
C LEU A 412 -0.72 29.14 -13.25
N SER A 413 -1.98 29.12 -13.70
CA SER A 413 -2.56 30.21 -14.48
C SER A 413 -2.59 31.50 -13.67
N ASP A 414 -2.98 31.43 -12.40
CA ASP A 414 -2.99 32.60 -11.51
C ASP A 414 -1.56 33.10 -11.24
N ALA A 415 -0.62 32.20 -10.94
CA ALA A 415 0.77 32.55 -10.67
C ALA A 415 1.46 33.21 -11.87
N VAL A 416 1.26 32.66 -13.07
CA VAL A 416 1.82 33.23 -14.32
C VAL A 416 1.20 34.60 -14.61
N ASN A 417 -0.12 34.75 -14.42
CA ASN A 417 -0.81 36.02 -14.65
C ASN A 417 -0.38 37.16 -13.70
N LEU A 418 0.16 36.83 -12.53
CA LEU A 418 0.77 37.82 -11.63
C LEU A 418 2.09 38.39 -12.19
N ILE A 419 2.77 37.65 -13.06
CA ILE A 419 4.03 38.06 -13.68
C ILE A 419 3.77 38.67 -15.06
N GLU A 420 3.02 37.95 -15.90
CA GLU A 420 2.70 38.34 -17.26
C GLU A 420 1.26 37.91 -17.60
N PRO A 421 0.38 38.83 -18.02
CA PRO A 421 -0.98 38.47 -18.39
C PRO A 421 -0.99 37.66 -19.69
N VAL A 422 -1.08 36.34 -19.57
CA VAL A 422 -1.12 35.39 -20.68
C VAL A 422 -2.20 34.33 -20.46
N GLN A 423 -2.77 33.85 -21.56
CA GLN A 423 -3.71 32.74 -21.51
C GLN A 423 -2.95 31.44 -21.80
N ILE A 424 -2.84 30.57 -20.80
CA ILE A 424 -2.23 29.24 -20.96
C ILE A 424 -3.24 28.30 -21.61
N VAL A 425 -2.81 27.60 -22.65
CA VAL A 425 -3.54 26.51 -23.28
C VAL A 425 -2.89 25.20 -22.84
N PHE A 426 -3.64 24.42 -22.05
CA PHE A 426 -3.24 23.09 -21.64
C PHE A 426 -3.71 22.08 -22.68
N ASP A 427 -2.76 21.35 -23.26
CA ASP A 427 -2.99 20.31 -24.29
C ASP A 427 -3.54 19.00 -23.71
#